data_AF-A0A931SVH7-F1
#
_entry.id   AF-A0A931SVH7-F1
#
_cell.length_a   1.000
_cell.length_b   1.000
_cell.length_c   1.000
_cell.angle_alpha   90.00
_cell.angle_beta   90.00
_cell.angle_gamma   90.00
#
_symmetry.space_group_name_H-M   'P 1'
#
loop_
_entity.id
_entity.type
_entity.pdbx_description
1 polymer ?
#
loop_
_entity_poly.entity_id
_entity_poly.type
_entity_poly.pdbx_seq_one_letter_code
_entity_poly.pdbx_strand_id
1 'polypeptide(L)' 'MTVRGFVLDVQARTLTEVESLTMVDKDGAVWRFQAEGNLGFTPSHIREHMLQGQEMTVHYKGKGDALVAVRVTD' A
#
# COMPACT_ATOMS: atom_id res chain seq x y z
N MET A 1 -9.86 -1.18 -8.35
CA MET A 1 -9.25 0.10 -8.81
C MET A 1 -7.75 0.04 -8.52
N THR A 2 -6.96 0.92 -9.14
CA THR A 2 -5.51 0.99 -8.91
C THR A 2 -5.05 2.41 -8.64
N VAL A 3 -4.04 2.57 -7.79
CA VAL A 3 -3.28 3.80 -7.58
C VAL A 3 -1.80 3.44 -7.68
N ARG A 4 -1.04 4.29 -8.37
CA ARG A 4 0.41 4.19 -8.47
C ARG A 4 1.04 5.43 -7.85
N GLY A 5 2.10 5.24 -7.07
CA GLY A 5 2.78 6.33 -6.41
C GLY A 5 3.81 5.86 -5.39
N PHE A 6 4.32 6.79 -4.59
CA PHE A 6 5.33 6.52 -3.57
C PHE A 6 4.66 6.17 -2.26
N VAL A 7 5.10 5.08 -1.64
CA VAL A 7 4.69 4.72 -0.28
C VAL A 7 5.26 5.77 0.69
N LEU A 8 4.41 6.29 1.57
CA LEU A 8 4.79 7.21 2.64
C LEU A 8 4.87 6.51 4.00
N ASP A 9 4.04 5.49 4.21
CA ASP A 9 4.00 4.71 5.43
C ASP A 9 3.46 3.29 5.17
N VAL A 10 3.99 2.32 5.91
CA VAL A 10 3.52 0.93 5.92
C VAL A 10 3.53 0.40 7.35
N GLN A 11 2.33 0.10 7.86
CA GLN A 11 2.14 -0.54 9.16
C GLN A 11 2.04 -2.05 8.99
N ALA A 12 2.85 -2.78 9.75
CA ALA A 12 2.88 -4.23 9.75
C ALA A 12 1.93 -4.77 10.82
N ARG A 13 1.01 -5.67 10.45
CA ARG A 13 0.26 -6.45 11.43
C ARG A 13 1.12 -7.58 12.00
N THR A 14 1.89 -8.22 11.11
CA THR A 14 2.85 -9.28 11.42
C THR A 14 4.08 -9.14 10.53
N LEU A 15 5.06 -10.05 10.65
CA LEU A 15 6.23 -10.05 9.76
C LEU A 15 5.85 -10.21 8.27
N THR A 16 4.73 -10.87 7.98
CA THR A 16 4.29 -11.19 6.62
C THR A 16 3.02 -10.47 6.18
N GLU A 17 2.30 -9.82 7.10
CA GLU A 17 1.03 -9.17 6.81
C GLU A 17 1.09 -7.67 7.05
N VAL A 18 0.57 -6.92 6.08
CA VAL A 18 0.35 -5.49 6.17
C VAL A 18 -0.95 -5.23 6.94
N GLU A 19 -0.96 -4.23 7.80
CA GLU A 19 -2.17 -3.71 8.43
C GLU A 19 -2.74 -2.54 7.62
N SER A 20 -1.90 -1.57 7.28
CA SER A 20 -2.28 -0.40 6.49
C SER A 20 -1.10 0.15 5.69
N LEU A 21 -1.44 0.90 4.64
CA LEU A 21 -0.51 1.52 3.72
C LEU A 21 -0.98 2.95 3.42
N THR A 22 -0.05 3.90 3.45
CA THR A 22 -0.28 5.26 2.96
C THR A 22 0.65 5.52 1.78
N MET A 23 0.13 6.11 0.70
CA MET A 23 0.94 6.51 -0.46
C MET A 23 0.50 7.85 -1.03
N VAL A 24 1.39 8.49 -1.78
CA VAL A 24 1.11 9.72 -2.54
C VAL A 24 1.20 9.41 -4.03
N ASP A 25 0.18 9.78 -4.79
CA ASP A 25 0.22 9.64 -6.25
C ASP A 25 0.94 10.80 -6.93
N LYS A 26 1.07 10.72 -8.26
CA LYS A 26 1.73 11.73 -9.09
C LYS A 26 1.08 13.13 -9.00
N ASP A 27 -0.18 13.22 -8.60
CA ASP A 27 -0.93 14.47 -8.52
C ASP A 27 -0.86 15.05 -7.09
N GLY A 28 -0.12 14.39 -6.19
CA GLY A 28 0.05 14.79 -4.80
C GLY A 28 -1.09 14.34 -3.89
N ALA A 29 -2.05 13.55 -4.38
CA ALA A 29 -3.14 13.07 -3.56
C ALA A 29 -2.65 11.95 -2.62
N VAL A 30 -3.03 12.05 -1.35
CA VAL A 30 -2.66 11.07 -0.32
C VAL A 30 -3.76 10.02 -0.19
N TRP A 31 -3.37 8.77 -0.40
CA TRP A 31 -4.23 7.60 -0.34
C TRP A 31 -3.91 6.78 0.90
N ARG A 32 -4.94 6.39 1.64
CA ARG A 32 -4.84 5.53 2.83
C ARG A 32 -5.64 4.26 2.61
N PHE A 33 -4.98 3.13 2.80
CA PHE A 33 -5.57 1.80 2.62
C PHE A 33 -5.46 1.00 3.91
N GLN A 34 -6.53 0.31 4.28
CA GLN A 34 -6.43 -0.87 5.14
C GLN A 34 -6.07 -2.08 4.28
N ALA A 35 -5.38 -3.05 4.86
CA ALA A 35 -5.03 -4.29 4.18
C ALA A 35 -5.87 -5.46 4.73
N GLU A 36 -6.42 -6.26 3.81
CA GLU A 36 -7.09 -7.52 4.12
C GLU A 36 -6.32 -8.67 3.45
N GLY A 37 -5.82 -9.60 4.26
CA GLY A 37 -5.10 -10.77 3.78
C GLY A 37 -3.70 -10.48 3.24
N ASN A 38 -3.16 -11.43 2.47
CA ASN A 38 -1.84 -11.31 1.87
C ASN A 38 -1.89 -10.43 0.61
N LEU A 39 -1.10 -9.36 0.58
CA LEU A 39 -1.04 -8.42 -0.54
C LEU A 39 -0.07 -8.84 -1.66
N GLY A 40 0.61 -9.97 -1.51
CA GLY A 40 1.66 -10.46 -2.41
C GLY A 40 3.08 -10.10 -1.96
N PHE A 41 3.21 -9.06 -1.13
CA PHE A 41 4.48 -8.62 -0.56
C PHE A 41 4.42 -8.47 0.96
N THR A 42 5.56 -8.69 1.60
CA THR A 42 5.74 -8.45 3.03
C THR A 42 5.86 -6.95 3.31
N PRO A 43 5.59 -6.51 4.56
CA PRO A 43 5.87 -5.14 4.96
C PRO A 43 7.32 -4.70 4.73
N SER A 44 8.30 -5.62 4.84
CA SER A 44 9.72 -5.30 4.62
C SER A 44 10.03 -4.97 3.17
N HIS A 45 9.45 -5.68 2.20
CA HIS A 45 9.61 -5.38 0.77
C HIS A 45 9.00 -4.01 0.44
N ILE A 46 7.79 -3.74 0.92
CA ILE A 46 7.15 -2.44 0.70
C ILE A 46 8.00 -1.31 1.31
N ARG A 47 8.58 -1.53 2.49
CA ARG A 47 9.48 -0.57 3.13
C ARG A 47 10.77 -0.35 2.36
N GLU A 48 11.29 -1.38 1.68
CA GLU A 48 12.45 -1.24 0.80
C GLU A 48 12.16 -0.26 -0.35
N HIS A 49 11.05 -0.43 -1.08
CA HIS A 49 10.64 0.51 -2.12
C HIS A 49 10.44 1.93 -1.58
N MET A 50 9.82 2.05 -0.40
CA MET A 50 9.65 3.34 0.29
C MET A 50 10.99 4.03 0.55
N LEU A 51 11.97 3.31 1.08
CA LEU A 51 13.31 3.87 1.39
C LEU A 51 14.11 4.21 0.13
N GLN A 52 13.89 3.46 -0.96
CA GLN A 52 14.53 3.71 -2.26
C GLN A 52 13.81 4.80 -3.07
N GLY A 53 12.66 5.29 -2.62
CA GLY A 53 11.85 6.24 -3.38
C GLY A 53 11.37 5.64 -4.70
N GLN A 54 11.01 4.36 -4.70
CA GLN A 54 10.46 3.65 -5.85
C GLN A 54 8.93 3.65 -5.77
N GLU A 55 8.28 3.87 -6.92
CA GLU A 55 6.83 3.77 -7.00
C GLU A 55 6.39 2.31 -6.80
N MET A 56 5.16 2.16 -6.33
CA MET A 56 4.45 0.88 -6.30
C MET A 56 3.01 1.09 -6.77
N THR A 57 2.36 0.00 -7.19
CA THR A 57 0.94 0.01 -7.53
C THR A 57 0.12 -0.76 -6.50
N VAL A 58 -0.91 -0.10 -5.95
CA VAL A 58 -1.89 -0.71 -5.06
C VAL A 58 -3.17 -0.99 -5.82
N HIS A 59 -3.58 -2.25 -5.84
CA HIS A 59 -4.92 -2.65 -6.24
C HIS A 59 -5.83 -2.64 -5.02
N TYR A 60 -6.96 -1.95 -5.12
CA TYR A 60 -7.88 -1.76 -4.01
C TYR A 60 -9.35 -1.84 -4.41
N LYS A 61 -10.19 -2.05 -3.41
CA LYS A 61 -11.66 -1.98 -3.46
C LYS A 61 -12.16 -0.97 -2.43
N GLY A 62 -13.30 -0.33 -2.69
CA GLY A 62 -14.03 0.43 -1.68
C GLY A 62 -14.85 -0.51 -0.79
N LYS A 63 -14.90 -0.22 0.51
CA LYS A 63 -15.73 -0.95 1.48
C LYS A 63 -16.34 0.08 2.45
N GLY A 64 -17.54 0.57 2.11
CA GLY A 64 -18.09 1.77 2.73
C GLY A 64 -17.18 2.96 2.46
N ASP A 65 -16.81 3.70 3.50
CA ASP A 65 -15.92 4.85 3.41
C ASP A 65 -14.43 4.48 3.42
N ALA A 66 -14.09 3.19 3.56
CA ALA A 66 -12.71 2.71 3.61
C ALA A 66 -12.22 2.22 2.24
N LEU A 67 -10.93 2.43 1.97
CA LEU A 67 -10.22 1.77 0.88
C LEU A 67 -9.47 0.56 1.42
N VAL A 68 -9.68 -0.59 0.78
CA VAL A 68 -9.06 -1.85 1.16
C VAL A 68 -8.10 -2.29 0.05
N ALA A 69 -6.81 -2.31 0.36
CA ALA A 69 -5.79 -2.91 -0.48
C ALA A 69 -5.99 -4.43 -0.53
N VAL A 70 -5.93 -4.99 -1.73
CA VAL A 70 -6.09 -6.43 -1.99
C VAL A 70 -4.90 -7.04 -2.70
N ARG A 71 -4.04 -6.21 -3.30
CA ARG A 71 -2.78 -6.62 -3.92
C ARG A 71 -1.86 -5.41 -4.06
N VAL A 72 -0.56 -5.64 -3.92
CA VAL A 72 0.49 -4.67 -4.25
C VAL A 72 1.37 -5.28 -5.35
N THR A 73 1.83 -4.45 -6.26
CA THR A 73 2.87 -4.80 -7.23
C THR A 73 3.92 -3.71 -7.26
N ASP A 74 5.12 -4.07 -7.69
CA ASP A 74 6.17 -3.12 -8.06
C ASP A 74 5.69 -2.17 -9.17
#